data_AF-A0A528AZL9-F1
#
_entry.id   AF-A0A528AZL9-F1
#
_cell.length_a   1.000
_cell.length_b   1.000
_cell.length_c   1.000
_cell.angle_alpha   90.00
_cell.angle_beta   90.00
_cell.angle_gamma   90.00
#
_symmetry.space_group_name_H-M   'P 1'
#
loop_
_entity.id
_entity.type
_entity.pdbx_description
1 polymer ?
#
loop_
_entity_poly.entity_id
_entity_poly.type
_entity_poly.pdbx_seq_one_letter_code
_entity_poly.pdbx_strand_id
1 'polypeptide(L)'
;MNRCGVRCRVALVVASMLVLQACSVELYSNLNQRQANEIVATLMRHGIPAQREAGKDGKMTVSVQKDRFAEAMAILDESGLPKQEFQTLGDVFKRDGLVSSPVEERATMIYGLSQE
;
A
#
# COMPACT_ATOMS: atom_id res chain seq x y z
N MET A 1 1.65 -14.26 57.08
CA MET A 1 2.60 -13.90 56.00
C MET A 1 2.07 -14.02 54.57
N ASN A 2 0.99 -14.76 54.26
CA ASN A 2 0.62 -15.08 52.87
C ASN A 2 0.05 -13.91 52.04
N ARG A 3 -0.45 -12.85 52.68
CA ARG A 3 -1.02 -11.68 51.99
C ARG A 3 0.05 -10.78 51.33
N CYS A 4 1.30 -10.84 51.78
CA CYS A 4 2.39 -10.02 51.21
C CYS A 4 2.89 -10.61 49.87
N GLY A 5 3.07 -11.94 49.79
CA GLY A 5 3.44 -12.62 48.55
C GLY A 5 2.38 -12.54 47.44
N VAL A 6 1.09 -12.58 47.81
CA VAL A 6 -0.01 -12.40 46.83
C VAL A 6 -0.04 -10.98 46.27
N ARG A 7 0.16 -9.95 47.12
CA ARG A 7 0.18 -8.55 46.68
C ARG A 7 1.39 -8.24 45.79
N CYS A 8 2.57 -8.78 46.10
CA CYS A 8 3.74 -8.65 45.22
C CYS A 8 3.55 -9.37 43.88
N ARG A 9 2.92 -10.55 43.87
CA ARG A 9 2.62 -11.27 42.61
C ARG A 9 1.62 -10.50 41.74
N VAL A 10 0.55 -9.96 42.35
CA VAL A 10 -0.41 -9.13 41.61
C VAL A 10 0.26 -7.85 41.09
N ALA A 11 1.10 -7.20 41.88
CA ALA A 11 1.83 -6.01 41.44
C ALA A 11 2.76 -6.31 40.25
N LEU A 12 3.43 -7.47 40.24
CA LEU A 12 4.32 -7.87 39.16
C LEU A 12 3.56 -8.22 37.87
N VAL A 13 2.38 -8.84 37.98
CA VAL A 13 1.49 -9.12 36.83
C VAL A 13 0.88 -7.83 36.26
N VAL A 14 0.51 -6.88 37.12
CA VAL A 14 -0.01 -5.58 36.66
C VAL A 14 1.11 -4.76 36.01
N ALA A 15 2.32 -4.77 36.57
CA ALA A 15 3.48 -4.12 35.98
C ALA A 15 3.87 -4.71 34.61
N SER A 16 3.77 -6.03 34.43
CA SER A 16 4.05 -6.65 33.12
C SER A 16 2.99 -6.33 32.07
N MET A 17 1.72 -6.18 32.46
CA MET A 17 0.65 -5.73 31.55
C MET A 17 0.82 -4.29 31.06
N LEU A 18 1.44 -3.41 31.87
CA LEU A 18 1.68 -2.02 31.49
C LEU A 18 2.73 -1.84 30.38
N VAL A 19 3.61 -2.84 30.17
CA VAL A 19 4.68 -2.76 29.14
C VAL A 19 4.17 -3.12 27.73
N LEU A 20 2.95 -3.65 27.60
CA LEU A 20 2.37 -4.06 26.30
C LEU A 20 1.69 -2.92 25.52
N GLN A 21 2.17 -1.68 25.65
CA GLN A 21 1.71 -0.58 24.79
C GLN A 21 2.35 -0.72 23.40
N ALA A 22 1.72 -1.52 22.54
CA ALA A 22 2.12 -1.63 21.14
C ALA A 22 1.75 -0.34 20.40
N CYS A 23 2.70 0.59 20.28
CA CYS A 23 2.53 1.78 19.46
C CYS A 23 2.63 1.38 17.98
N SER A 24 1.49 1.42 17.27
CA SER A 24 1.44 1.22 15.83
C SER A 24 1.74 2.53 15.09
N VAL A 25 2.42 2.41 13.95
CA VAL A 25 2.80 3.50 13.05
C VAL A 25 2.34 3.15 11.64
N GLU A 26 1.80 4.14 10.94
CA GLU A 26 1.37 4.01 9.55
C GLU A 26 2.58 3.80 8.62
N LEU A 27 2.52 2.79 7.75
CA LEU A 27 3.47 2.60 6.64
C LEU A 27 2.99 3.30 5.37
N TYR A 28 1.77 2.93 4.95
CA TYR A 28 1.17 3.37 3.71
C TYR A 28 -0.31 3.61 3.92
N SER A 29 -0.80 4.71 3.38
CA SER A 29 -2.21 5.03 3.26
C SER A 29 -2.62 5.11 1.80
N ASN A 30 -3.93 5.28 1.57
CA ASN A 30 -4.51 5.41 0.23
C ASN A 30 -4.35 4.18 -0.67
N LEU A 31 -4.20 2.98 -0.08
CA LEU A 31 -4.06 1.74 -0.82
C LEU A 31 -5.42 1.22 -1.28
N ASN A 32 -5.47 0.54 -2.42
CA ASN A 32 -6.62 -0.30 -2.74
C ASN A 32 -6.58 -1.61 -1.92
N GLN A 33 -7.71 -2.32 -1.86
CA GLN A 33 -7.84 -3.58 -1.10
C GLN A 33 -6.77 -4.62 -1.49
N ARG A 34 -6.44 -4.72 -2.78
CA ARG A 34 -5.47 -5.70 -3.28
C ARG A 34 -4.05 -5.35 -2.84
N GLN A 35 -3.64 -4.10 -2.97
CA GLN A 35 -2.33 -3.61 -2.54
C GLN A 35 -2.15 -3.78 -1.03
N ALA A 36 -3.15 -3.40 -0.23
CA ALA A 36 -3.11 -3.58 1.22
C ALA A 36 -2.96 -5.06 1.61
N ASN A 37 -3.68 -5.96 0.93
CA ASN A 37 -3.57 -7.39 1.17
C ASN A 37 -2.19 -7.95 0.79
N GLU A 38 -1.61 -7.47 -0.30
CA GLU A 38 -0.28 -7.90 -0.74
C GLU A 38 0.80 -7.47 0.25
N ILE A 39 0.77 -6.21 0.70
CA ILE A 39 1.68 -5.69 1.73
C ILE A 39 1.57 -6.51 3.03
N VAL A 40 0.34 -6.71 3.52
CA VAL A 40 0.11 -7.49 4.75
C VAL A 40 0.59 -8.93 4.57
N ALA A 41 0.31 -9.57 3.43
CA ALA A 41 0.73 -10.94 3.18
C ALA A 41 2.26 -11.09 3.15
N THR A 42 2.97 -10.14 2.56
CA THR A 42 4.44 -10.12 2.55
C THR A 42 4.98 -9.94 3.96
N LEU A 43 4.52 -8.93 4.70
CA LEU A 43 4.98 -8.69 6.08
C LEU A 43 4.70 -9.89 7.00
N MET A 44 3.53 -10.52 6.88
CA MET A 44 3.20 -11.73 7.65
C MET A 44 4.11 -12.91 7.33
N ARG A 45 4.53 -13.10 6.07
CA ARG A 45 5.47 -14.17 5.68
C ARG A 45 6.85 -13.99 6.31
N HIS A 46 7.25 -12.74 6.55
CA HIS A 46 8.49 -12.39 7.24
C HIS A 46 8.32 -12.28 8.77
N GLY A 47 7.16 -12.65 9.32
CA GLY A 47 6.91 -12.65 10.76
C GLY A 47 6.62 -11.27 11.36
N ILE A 48 6.38 -10.25 10.53
CA ILE A 48 6.05 -8.90 10.99
C ILE A 48 4.53 -8.77 11.09
N PRO A 49 3.98 -8.53 12.30
CA PRO A 49 2.55 -8.27 12.44
C PRO A 49 2.21 -6.90 11.84
N ALA A 50 1.38 -6.92 10.80
CA ALA A 50 0.85 -5.74 10.14
C ALA A 50 -0.67 -5.67 10.32
N GLN A 51 -1.18 -4.49 10.60
CA GLN A 51 -2.60 -4.20 10.73
C GLN A 51 -3.06 -3.42 9.50
N ARG A 52 -4.25 -3.76 8.98
CA ARG A 52 -4.90 -3.01 7.91
C ARG A 52 -6.21 -2.43 8.42
N GLU A 53 -6.47 -1.18 8.08
CA GLU A 53 -7.70 -0.48 8.46
C GLU A 53 -8.36 0.10 7.21
N ALA A 54 -9.69 -0.04 7.14
CA ALA A 54 -10.49 0.54 6.08
C ALA A 54 -10.88 1.97 6.45
N GLY A 55 -10.43 2.93 5.65
CA GLY A 55 -10.87 4.31 5.72
C GLY A 55 -12.29 4.49 5.18
N LYS A 56 -12.93 5.61 5.54
CA LYS A 56 -14.31 5.96 5.10
C LYS A 56 -14.43 6.07 3.58
N ASP A 57 -13.33 6.37 2.89
CA ASP A 57 -13.29 6.59 1.44
C ASP A 57 -13.09 5.28 0.64
N GLY A 58 -13.19 4.11 1.29
CA GLY A 58 -12.90 2.81 0.67
C GLY A 58 -11.40 2.55 0.43
N LYS A 59 -10.55 3.47 0.86
CA LYS A 59 -9.09 3.34 0.83
C LYS A 59 -8.60 2.64 2.10
N MET A 60 -7.55 1.84 1.94
CA MET A 60 -6.94 1.07 3.02
C MET A 60 -5.66 1.74 3.50
N THR A 61 -5.41 1.61 4.80
CA THR A 61 -4.18 2.01 5.45
C THR A 61 -3.56 0.80 6.11
N VAL A 62 -2.24 0.64 6.00
CA VAL A 62 -1.47 -0.43 6.65
C VAL A 62 -0.52 0.17 7.67
N SER A 63 -0.52 -0.39 8.88
CA SER A 63 0.33 0.02 9.99
C SER A 63 1.07 -1.18 10.61
N VAL A 64 2.23 -0.92 11.23
CA VAL A 64 3.03 -1.91 11.96
C VAL A 64 3.47 -1.36 13.30
N GLN A 65 4.03 -2.20 14.16
CA GLN A 65 4.68 -1.75 15.38
C GLN A 65 5.87 -0.84 15.07
N LYS A 66 6.00 0.26 15.82
CA LYS A 66 7.10 1.23 15.65
C LYS A 66 8.49 0.59 15.61
N ASP A 67 8.72 -0.41 16.46
CA ASP A 67 10.01 -1.12 16.60
C ASP A 67 10.35 -2.03 15.40
N ARG A 68 9.39 -2.26 14.51
CA ARG A 68 9.51 -3.09 13.30
C ARG A 68 9.38 -2.27 12.03
N PHE A 69 9.22 -0.95 12.12
CA PHE A 69 9.00 -0.08 10.96
C PHE A 69 10.14 -0.16 9.93
N ALA A 70 11.39 -0.01 10.37
CA ALA A 70 12.55 -0.05 9.48
C ALA A 70 12.71 -1.42 8.79
N GLU A 71 12.46 -2.50 9.53
CA GLU A 71 12.50 -3.86 8.99
C GLU A 71 11.38 -4.10 7.97
N ALA A 72 10.16 -3.64 8.29
CA ALA A 72 9.03 -3.71 7.38
C ALA A 72 9.29 -2.95 6.06
N MET A 73 9.85 -1.74 6.15
CA MET A 73 10.22 -0.96 4.96
C MET A 73 11.28 -1.67 4.11
N ALA A 74 12.31 -2.26 4.72
CA ALA A 74 13.34 -2.99 3.99
C ALA A 74 12.77 -4.21 3.24
N ILE A 75 11.93 -5.01 3.90
CA ILE A 75 11.28 -6.18 3.29
C ILE A 75 10.35 -5.77 2.13
N LEU A 76 9.62 -4.67 2.28
CA LEU A 76 8.74 -4.18 1.22
C LEU A 76 9.55 -3.68 0.02
N ASP A 77 10.66 -2.99 0.24
CA ASP A 77 11.58 -2.54 -0.82
C ASP A 77 12.20 -3.72 -1.57
N GLU A 78 12.70 -4.74 -0.85
CA GLU A 78 13.21 -5.98 -1.44
C GLU A 78 12.13 -6.75 -2.23
N SER A 79 10.87 -6.61 -1.83
CA SER A 79 9.72 -7.23 -2.50
C SER A 79 9.16 -6.38 -3.66
N GLY A 80 9.70 -5.18 -3.89
CA GLY A 80 9.21 -4.24 -4.92
C GLY A 80 7.81 -3.69 -4.63
N LEU A 81 7.45 -3.53 -3.35
CA LEU A 81 6.16 -3.02 -2.90
C LEU A 81 6.27 -1.57 -2.41
N PRO A 82 5.20 -0.76 -2.57
CA PRO A 82 3.96 -1.07 -3.28
C PRO A 82 4.19 -1.11 -4.79
N LYS A 83 3.65 -2.15 -5.46
CA LYS A 83 3.71 -2.23 -6.93
C LYS A 83 3.03 -0.99 -7.50
N GLN A 84 3.76 -0.26 -8.35
CA GLN A 84 3.14 0.75 -9.19
C GLN A 84 2.06 0.04 -10.02
N GLU A 85 0.83 0.54 -9.99
CA GLU A 85 -0.15 0.10 -10.97
C GLU A 85 0.37 0.57 -12.32
N PHE A 86 0.99 -0.34 -13.07
CA PHE A 86 1.31 -0.10 -14.47
C PHE A 86 -0.01 0.23 -15.16
N GLN A 87 -0.15 1.49 -15.57
CA GLN A 87 -1.24 1.89 -16.46
C GLN A 87 -1.26 0.88 -17.60
N THR A 88 -2.40 0.23 -17.79
CA THR A 88 -2.51 -0.76 -18.84
C THR A 88 -2.24 -0.06 -20.18
N LEU A 89 -1.74 -0.79 -21.18
CA LEU A 89 -1.51 -0.20 -22.51
C LEU A 89 -2.78 0.49 -23.05
N GLY A 90 -3.96 0.02 -22.63
CA GLY A 90 -5.26 0.65 -22.91
C GLY A 90 -5.50 2.01 -22.24
N ASP A 91 -4.84 2.33 -21.12
CA ASP A 91 -4.92 3.66 -20.48
C ASP A 91 -4.02 4.68 -21.20
N VAL A 92 -2.89 4.24 -21.75
CA VAL A 92 -2.04 5.06 -22.63
C VAL A 92 -2.74 5.31 -23.98
N PHE A 93 -3.31 4.27 -24.59
CA PHE A 93 -4.07 4.40 -25.85
C PHE A 93 -5.41 5.15 -25.72
N LYS A 94 -6.05 5.19 -24.54
CA LYS A 94 -7.21 6.06 -24.29
C LYS A 94 -6.83 7.53 -24.15
N ARG A 95 -5.64 7.84 -23.62
CA ARG A 95 -5.15 9.22 -23.56
C ARG A 95 -4.73 9.76 -24.94
N ASP A 96 -4.36 8.88 -25.87
CA ASP A 96 -4.14 9.21 -27.28
C ASP A 96 -5.38 9.00 -28.18
N GLY A 97 -6.56 8.75 -27.60
CA GLY A 97 -7.85 8.72 -28.32
C GLY A 97 -8.30 10.07 -28.91
N LEU A 98 -7.38 11.05 -28.99
CA LEU A 98 -7.53 12.36 -29.65
C LEU A 98 -6.31 12.73 -30.51
N VAL A 99 -5.55 11.77 -31.00
CA VAL A 99 -4.72 11.99 -32.20
C VAL A 99 -5.18 11.03 -33.28
N SER A 100 -6.22 11.49 -33.98
CA SER A 100 -6.41 11.23 -35.41
C SER A 100 -5.03 11.23 -36.06
N SER A 101 -4.53 10.05 -36.42
CA SER A 101 -3.27 9.92 -37.14
C SER A 101 -3.35 10.84 -38.36
N PRO A 102 -2.49 11.89 -38.50
CA PRO A 102 -2.59 12.92 -39.54
C PRO A 102 -2.10 12.40 -40.90
N VAL A 103 -2.49 11.19 -41.28
CA VAL A 103 -2.26 10.62 -42.61
C VAL A 103 -3.47 10.78 -43.52
N GLU A 104 -4.66 11.07 -42.97
CA GLU A 104 -5.86 11.27 -43.79
C GLU A 104 -5.98 12.70 -44.36
N GLU A 105 -5.33 13.68 -43.73
CA GLU A 105 -5.24 15.05 -44.27
C GLU A 105 -4.29 15.13 -45.49
N ARG A 106 -3.24 14.28 -45.52
CA ARG A 106 -2.35 14.18 -46.69
C ARG A 106 -3.01 13.51 -47.90
N ALA A 107 -3.98 12.61 -47.69
CA ALA A 107 -4.71 11.98 -48.78
C ALA A 107 -5.65 12.99 -49.48
N THR A 108 -6.33 13.84 -48.71
CA THR A 108 -7.18 14.91 -49.27
C THR A 108 -6.36 15.99 -49.97
N MET A 109 -5.18 16.34 -49.44
CA MET A 109 -4.28 17.31 -50.10
C MET A 109 -3.78 16.82 -51.47
N ILE A 110 -3.53 15.52 -51.63
CA ILE A 110 -3.12 14.95 -52.93
C ILE A 110 -4.30 14.88 -53.92
N TYR A 111 -5.52 14.62 -53.46
CA TYR A 111 -6.70 14.54 -54.33
C TYR A 111 -7.20 15.92 -54.81
N GLY A 112 -6.97 16.98 -54.02
CA GLY A 112 -7.38 18.36 -54.36
C GLY A 112 -6.56 19.03 -55.47
N LEU A 113 -5.41 18.47 -55.86
CA LEU A 113 -4.49 19.04 -56.86
C LEU A 113 -4.54 18.36 -58.24
N SER A 114 -5.48 17.42 -58.46
CA SER A 114 -5.61 16.69 -59.75
C SER A 114 -6.86 17.07 -60.57
N GLN A 115 -7.58 18.12 -60.17
CA GLN A 115 -8.62 18.74 -61.00
C GLN A 115 -8.22 20.16 -61.42
N GLU A 116 -7.21 20.23 -62.28
CA GLU A 116 -7.04 21.28 -63.29
C GLU A 116 -6.69 20.61 -64.62
#